data_AF-A0A923DL51-F1
#
_entry.id   AF-A0A923DL51-F1
#
_cell.length_a   1.000
_cell.length_b   1.000
_cell.length_c   1.000
_cell.angle_alpha   90.00
_cell.angle_beta   90.00
_cell.angle_gamma   90.00
#
_symmetry.space_group_name_H-M   'P 1'
#
loop_
_entity.id
_entity.type
_entity.pdbx_description
1 polymer ?
#
loop_
_entity_poly.entity_id
_entity_poly.type
_entity_poly.pdbx_seq_one_letter_code
_entity_poly.pdbx_strand_id
1 'polypeptide(L)'
;MKSLLLWFILLLGIISAFLANNLQSGEKSDEYVLENVDALQAIAIANQWKWSNKEIKSSVNSREVVFQFPGGKVKKIPLPEGKMVVALAPYIKGTHT
;
A
#
# COMPACT_ATOMS: atom_id res chain seq x y z
N MET A 1 17.48 6.93 -47.74
CA MET A 1 16.51 7.83 -47.06
C MET A 1 15.37 7.07 -46.38
N LYS A 2 14.69 6.13 -47.06
CA LYS A 2 13.57 5.36 -46.46
C LYS A 2 13.96 4.51 -45.24
N SER A 3 15.15 3.90 -45.25
CA SER A 3 15.68 3.12 -44.11
C SER A 3 15.96 3.98 -42.86
N LEU A 4 16.46 5.20 -43.06
CA LEU A 4 16.73 6.14 -41.95
C LEU A 4 15.43 6.60 -41.27
N LEU A 5 14.36 6.79 -42.07
CA LEU A 5 13.04 7.17 -41.58
C LEU A 5 12.40 6.06 -40.73
N LEU A 6 12.57 4.79 -41.14
CA LEU A 6 12.08 3.62 -40.41
C LEU A 6 12.77 3.46 -39.05
N TRP A 7 14.08 3.71 -38.98
CA TRP A 7 14.82 3.70 -37.72
C TRP A 7 14.38 4.82 -36.79
N PHE A 8 14.09 6.00 -37.32
CA PHE A 8 13.62 7.14 -36.53
C PHE A 8 12.25 6.85 -35.89
N ILE A 9 11.33 6.23 -36.64
CA ILE A 9 10.00 5.82 -36.13
C ILE A 9 10.13 4.74 -35.06
N LEU A 10 11.03 3.75 -35.27
CA LEU A 10 11.29 2.70 -34.28
C LEU A 10 11.85 3.29 -32.97
N LEU A 11 12.82 4.22 -33.07
CA LEU A 11 13.42 4.87 -31.91
C LEU A 11 12.40 5.72 -31.15
N LEU A 12 11.54 6.43 -31.87
CA LEU A 12 10.48 7.26 -31.29
C LEU A 12 9.47 6.39 -30.51
N GLY A 13 9.07 5.24 -31.08
CA GLY A 13 8.19 4.27 -30.42
C GLY A 13 8.76 3.72 -29.12
N ILE A 14 10.07 3.41 -29.09
CA ILE A 14 10.77 2.92 -27.91
C ILE A 14 10.80 4.00 -26.82
N ILE A 15 11.14 5.25 -27.16
CA ILE A 15 11.18 6.36 -26.20
C ILE A 15 9.80 6.62 -25.58
N SER A 16 8.72 6.56 -26.37
CA SER A 16 7.35 6.70 -25.84
C SER A 16 6.95 5.58 -24.89
N ALA A 17 7.40 4.35 -25.12
CA ALA A 17 7.14 3.22 -24.21
C ALA A 17 7.88 3.38 -22.87
N PHE A 18 9.11 3.90 -22.88
CA PHE A 18 9.85 4.21 -21.66
C PHE A 18 9.23 5.36 -20.86
N LEU A 19 8.68 6.38 -21.53
CA LEU A 19 8.05 7.52 -20.87
C LEU A 19 6.70 7.14 -20.21
N ALA A 20 5.92 6.25 -20.85
CA ALA A 20 4.65 5.76 -20.30
C ALA A 20 4.84 4.99 -18.99
N ASN A 21 5.88 4.15 -18.89
CA ASN A 21 6.20 3.42 -17.66
C ASN A 21 6.66 4.34 -16.51
N ASN A 22 7.20 5.53 -16.81
CA ASN A 22 7.68 6.48 -15.80
C ASN A 22 6.56 7.43 -15.33
N LEU A 23 5.55 7.70 -16.16
CA LEU A 23 4.40 8.54 -15.80
C LEU A 23 3.38 7.84 -14.88
N GLN A 24 3.46 6.52 -14.74
CA GLN A 24 2.62 5.76 -13.83
C GLN A 24 3.04 5.90 -12.35
N SER A 25 3.98 6.80 -12.03
CA SER A 25 4.38 7.14 -10.66
C SER A 25 3.53 8.25 -10.03
N GLY A 26 2.44 8.66 -10.68
CA GLY A 26 1.48 9.65 -10.15
C GLY A 26 0.51 9.08 -9.10
N GLU A 27 0.70 7.83 -8.69
CA GLU A 27 -0.05 7.22 -7.60
C GLU A 27 0.45 7.82 -6.28
N LYS A 28 -0.45 8.47 -5.53
CA LYS A 28 -0.16 8.89 -4.15
C LYS A 28 0.37 7.68 -3.41
N SER A 29 1.55 7.80 -2.79
CA SER A 29 2.15 6.68 -2.06
C SER A 29 1.15 6.12 -1.06
N ASP A 30 1.17 4.80 -0.82
CA ASP A 30 0.29 4.17 0.17
C ASP A 30 0.39 4.88 1.54
N GLU A 31 1.57 5.41 1.85
CA GLU A 31 1.83 6.22 3.04
C GLU A 31 0.95 7.47 3.14
N TYR A 32 0.69 8.13 2.01
CA TYR A 32 -0.17 9.31 1.94
C TYR A 32 -1.62 8.98 2.34
N VAL A 33 -2.08 7.75 2.07
CA VAL A 33 -3.42 7.29 2.49
C VAL A 33 -3.54 7.26 4.02
N LEU A 34 -2.42 7.14 4.74
CA LEU A 34 -2.37 7.15 6.20
C LEU A 34 -2.14 8.55 6.80
N GLU A 35 -2.14 9.61 5.99
CA GLU A 35 -2.05 10.98 6.50
C GLU A 35 -3.40 11.44 7.05
N ASN A 36 -3.38 12.00 8.27
CA ASN A 36 -4.56 12.56 8.95
C ASN A 36 -5.72 11.57 9.17
N VAL A 37 -5.44 10.26 9.14
CA VAL A 37 -6.43 9.24 9.50
C VAL A 37 -6.43 8.98 11.00
N ASP A 38 -7.61 8.71 11.55
CA ASP A 38 -7.73 8.27 12.93
C ASP A 38 -7.48 6.76 13.10
N ALA A 39 -7.45 6.29 14.35
CA ALA A 39 -7.22 4.88 14.67
C ALA A 39 -8.26 3.93 14.05
N LEU A 40 -9.53 4.33 13.97
CA LEU A 40 -10.59 3.48 13.44
C LEU A 40 -10.46 3.33 11.92
N GLN A 41 -10.19 4.45 11.23
CA GLN A 41 -9.90 4.50 9.81
C GLN A 41 -8.63 3.69 9.49
N ALA A 42 -7.59 3.82 10.31
CA ALA A 42 -6.36 3.04 10.17
C ALA A 42 -6.64 1.53 10.26
N ILE A 43 -7.47 1.07 11.19
CA ILE A 43 -7.84 -0.35 11.29
C ILE A 43 -8.62 -0.82 10.05
N ALA A 44 -9.52 0.01 9.53
CA ALA A 44 -10.26 -0.31 8.32
C ALA A 44 -9.32 -0.47 7.11
N ILE A 45 -8.36 0.44 6.96
CA ILE A 45 -7.32 0.38 5.92
C ILE A 45 -6.46 -0.87 6.10
N ALA A 46 -6.02 -1.17 7.33
CA ALA A 46 -5.24 -2.36 7.64
C ALA A 46 -5.96 -3.66 7.23
N ASN A 47 -7.28 -3.74 7.49
CA ASN A 47 -8.10 -4.88 7.10
C ASN A 47 -8.28 -4.99 5.59
N GLN A 48 -8.42 -3.87 4.88
CA GLN A 48 -8.50 -3.84 3.42
C GLN A 48 -7.17 -4.28 2.79
N TRP A 49 -6.06 -3.71 3.24
CA TRP A 49 -4.73 -3.97 2.69
C TRP A 49 -4.24 -5.39 2.91
N LYS A 50 -4.73 -6.10 3.94
CA LYS A 50 -4.52 -7.54 4.10
C LYS A 50 -4.75 -8.34 2.80
N TRP A 51 -5.69 -7.88 1.96
CA TRP A 51 -6.03 -8.52 0.69
C TRP A 51 -5.50 -7.76 -0.53
N SER A 52 -5.57 -6.42 -0.52
CA SER A 52 -5.25 -5.60 -1.69
C SER A 52 -3.79 -5.16 -1.80
N ASN A 53 -3.05 -5.14 -0.68
CA ASN A 53 -1.67 -4.65 -0.63
C ASN A 53 -0.82 -5.49 0.34
N LYS A 54 -0.44 -6.69 -0.12
CA LYS A 54 0.21 -7.72 0.71
C LYS A 54 1.65 -7.40 1.10
N GLU A 55 2.28 -6.43 0.44
CA GLU A 55 3.65 -6.03 0.75
C GLU A 55 3.72 -5.16 2.01
N ILE A 56 2.62 -4.47 2.35
CA ILE A 56 2.49 -3.72 3.60
C ILE A 56 1.93 -4.64 4.68
N LYS A 57 2.72 -4.87 5.73
CA LYS A 57 2.25 -5.63 6.90
C LYS A 57 1.60 -4.69 7.89
N SER A 58 0.44 -5.08 8.41
CA SER A 58 -0.28 -4.32 9.44
C SER A 58 -0.52 -5.15 10.70
N SER A 59 -0.48 -4.49 11.85
CA SER A 59 -0.86 -5.07 13.14
C SER A 59 -1.42 -4.00 14.07
N VAL A 60 -2.09 -4.44 15.13
CA VAL A 60 -2.57 -3.56 16.21
C VAL A 60 -2.07 -4.10 17.54
N ASN A 61 -1.60 -3.21 18.40
CA ASN A 61 -1.25 -3.52 19.79
C ASN A 61 -2.09 -2.65 20.76
N SER A 62 -1.80 -2.71 22.06
CA SER A 62 -2.58 -1.96 23.07
C SER A 62 -2.46 -0.44 22.99
N ARG A 63 -1.59 0.10 22.13
CA ARG A 63 -1.28 1.52 22.04
C ARG A 63 -1.46 2.10 20.64
N GLU A 64 -1.26 1.31 19.58
CA GLU A 64 -1.18 1.82 18.22
C GLU A 64 -1.54 0.78 17.15
N VAL A 65 -1.94 1.28 15.98
CA VAL A 65 -1.95 0.56 14.71
C VAL A 65 -0.59 0.76 14.04
N VAL A 66 0.03 -0.33 13.60
CA VAL A 66 1.37 -0.34 13.02
C VAL A 66 1.29 -0.79 11.57
N PHE A 67 1.92 -0.04 10.67
CA PHE A 67 2.12 -0.37 9.26
C PHE A 67 3.61 -0.47 8.98
N GLN A 68 4.04 -1.59 8.41
CA GLN A 68 5.41 -1.84 7.97
C GLN A 68 5.43 -1.88 6.45
N PHE A 69 6.09 -0.91 5.86
CA PHE A 69 6.22 -0.75 4.41
C PHE A 69 7.44 -1.54 3.89
N PRO A 70 7.46 -1.86 2.59
CA PRO A 70 8.66 -2.29 1.91
C PRO A 70 9.84 -1.35 2.19
N GLY A 71 11.04 -1.90 2.36
CA GLY A 71 12.22 -1.12 2.75
C GLY A 71 12.32 -0.81 4.25
N GLY A 72 11.42 -1.34 5.09
CA GLY A 72 11.55 -1.32 6.55
C GLY A 72 11.03 -0.05 7.22
N LYS A 73 10.43 0.86 6.47
CA LYS A 73 9.79 2.06 7.03
C LYS A 73 8.54 1.66 7.82
N VAL A 74 8.33 2.32 8.96
CA VAL A 74 7.21 2.03 9.87
C VAL A 74 6.39 3.30 10.10
N LYS A 75 5.06 3.19 9.93
CA LYS A 75 4.09 4.22 10.33
C LYS A 75 3.27 3.68 11.50
N LYS A 76 3.04 4.55 12.49
CA LYS A 76 2.31 4.24 13.71
C LYS A 76 1.19 5.27 13.90
N ILE A 77 0.00 4.79 14.24
CA ILE A 77 -1.17 5.61 14.49
C ILE A 77 -1.68 5.28 15.89
N PRO A 78 -1.64 6.23 16.84
CA PRO A 78 -2.00 5.95 18.23
C PRO A 78 -3.48 5.64 18.37
N LEU A 79 -3.79 4.69 19.25
CA LEU A 79 -5.15 4.46 19.71
C LEU A 79 -5.56 5.58 20.68
N PRO A 80 -6.85 5.95 20.74
CA PRO A 80 -7.33 6.92 21.73
C PRO A 80 -7.15 6.42 23.16
N GLU A 81 -6.79 7.32 24.08
CA GLU A 81 -6.74 6.98 25.50
C GLU A 81 -8.09 6.48 26.02
N GLY A 82 -8.05 5.50 26.91
CA GLY A 82 -9.26 4.88 27.49
C GLY A 82 -10.06 4.00 26.51
N LYS A 83 -9.55 3.75 25.29
CA LYS A 83 -10.17 2.81 24.33
C LYS A 83 -9.21 1.67 24.01
N MET A 84 -9.77 0.50 23.76
CA MET A 84 -9.06 -0.71 23.34
C MET A 84 -9.73 -1.28 22.10
N VAL A 85 -8.91 -1.85 21.20
CA VAL A 85 -9.39 -2.61 20.04
C VAL A 85 -9.42 -4.08 20.41
N VAL A 86 -10.58 -4.72 20.22
CA VAL A 86 -10.74 -6.16 20.41
C VAL A 86 -11.10 -6.77 19.05
N ALA A 87 -10.18 -7.55 18.49
CA ALA A 87 -10.41 -8.28 17.25
C ALA A 87 -10.92 -9.70 17.57
N LEU A 88 -12.07 -10.06 16.99
CA LEU A 88 -12.69 -11.37 17.19
C LEU A 88 -12.72 -12.14 15.86
N ALA A 89 -12.34 -13.42 15.90
CA ALA A 89 -12.43 -14.34 14.77
C ALA A 89 -13.17 -15.61 15.22
N PRO A 90 -14.52 -15.59 15.28
CA PRO A 90 -15.30 -16.75 15.67
C PRO A 90 -15.12 -17.92 14.69
N TYR A 91 -15.11 -19.14 15.21
CA TYR A 91 -15.00 -20.36 14.41
C TYR A 91 -15.93 -21.46 14.94
N ILE A 92 -16.33 -22.38 14.07
CA ILE A 92 -17.25 -23.48 14.43
C ILE A 92 -16.49 -24.72 14.92
N LYS A 93 -15.39 -25.10 14.25
CA LYS A 93 -14.71 -26.40 14.50
C LYS A 93 -13.23 -26.28 14.90
N GLY A 94 -12.47 -25.40 14.26
CA GLY A 94 -11.06 -25.18 14.57
C GLY A 94 -10.60 -23.77 14.22
N THR A 95 -9.55 -23.31 14.89
CA THR A 95 -8.85 -22.05 14.60
C THR A 95 -7.47 -22.36 14.02
N HIS A 96 -6.59 -21.36 13.99
CA HIS A 96 -5.20 -21.45 13.61
C HIS A 96 -4.48 -22.57 14.40
N THR A 97 -3.54 -23.23 13.73
CA THR A 97 -2.70 -24.32 14.25
C THR A 97 -1.45 -23.81 14.94
#